data_AF-A0A2D6BL64-F1
#
_entry.id   AF-A0A2D6BL64-F1
#
_cell.length_a   1.000
_cell.length_b   1.000
_cell.length_c   1.000
_cell.angle_alpha   90.00
_cell.angle_beta   90.00
_cell.angle_gamma   90.00
#
_symmetry.space_group_name_H-M   'P 1'
#
loop_
_entity.id
_entity.type
_entity.pdbx_description
1 polymer ?
#
loop_
_entity_poly.entity_id
_entity_poly.type
_entity_poly.pdbx_seq_one_letter_code
_entity_poly.pdbx_strand_id
1 'polypeptide(L)'
;MSYYGSTDYSYNSDFNLRVRDMKKGNLDFGWLDDARDKVEVRRQDPRRGLMLQDIEVGDYAIENTPEVVRENRGLAPRGAILAEGSDQPDLGPTLNKKSDVWGYRVQSYWEEAMSRQWNVTTDVPWQDMDKYEIPEEIEFAFCQLCTLLSEVEMIATDLPSKWSHHMNSQFQEVKGFIATQCIDEARHAEVFRKRALANGVGLLRASVRGEHALKGILEADSYSEGSVFLHVLGEGFILTLFRSSEFISPTPVEQRMFQLVMQDEARHVSYGLQHLKYLMDECPEARPQINGFLDEAERHLTGLFNPDQLESMIVLGGKGTSPECIKRGVETVGAFQGKQIQEYFHRAERAGLPERRERSPLLELQQRMLTAIQAV
;
A
#
# COMPACT_ATOMS: atom_id res chain seq x y z
N MET A 1 -5.33 10.51 31.99
CA MET A 1 -6.61 11.24 31.96
C MET A 1 -7.02 11.32 30.50
N SER A 2 -8.12 10.69 30.10
CA SER A 2 -8.64 10.85 28.74
C SER A 2 -9.10 12.29 28.58
N TYR A 3 -8.53 13.02 27.62
CA TYR A 3 -8.88 14.38 27.24
C TYR A 3 -10.23 14.37 26.49
N TYR A 4 -11.29 13.90 27.15
CA TYR A 4 -12.64 14.27 26.73
C TYR A 4 -12.84 15.68 27.31
N GLY A 5 -13.13 16.67 26.45
CA GLY A 5 -13.28 18.07 26.87
C GLY A 5 -14.25 18.26 28.03
N SER A 6 -14.31 19.45 28.61
CA SER A 6 -15.17 19.79 29.77
C SER A 6 -16.68 19.71 29.50
N THR A 7 -17.08 19.37 28.27
CA THR A 7 -18.47 19.31 27.84
C THR A 7 -19.14 18.02 28.32
N ASP A 8 -19.90 18.11 29.41
CA ASP A 8 -20.78 17.04 29.88
C ASP A 8 -22.16 17.15 29.22
N TYR A 9 -22.37 16.37 28.16
CA TYR A 9 -23.67 16.32 27.47
C TYR A 9 -24.79 15.69 28.29
N SER A 10 -24.48 14.96 29.38
CA SER A 10 -25.50 14.36 30.26
C SER A 10 -26.09 15.38 31.24
N TYR A 11 -25.35 16.42 31.59
CA TYR A 11 -25.79 17.49 32.50
C TYR A 11 -25.92 18.89 31.86
N ASN A 12 -25.52 19.08 30.61
CA ASN A 12 -25.74 20.36 29.91
C ASN A 12 -27.26 20.66 29.88
N SER A 13 -27.66 21.72 30.59
CA SER A 13 -29.07 22.05 30.80
C SER A 13 -29.76 22.40 29.49
N ASP A 14 -29.09 23.10 28.59
CA ASP A 14 -29.70 23.65 27.39
C ASP A 14 -29.90 22.55 26.33
N PHE A 15 -28.91 21.67 26.16
CA PHE A 15 -29.04 20.48 25.33
C PHE A 15 -30.16 19.55 25.82
N ASN A 16 -30.19 19.23 27.12
CA ASN A 16 -31.22 18.36 27.68
C ASN A 16 -32.62 18.98 27.61
N LEU A 17 -32.74 20.29 27.83
CA LEU A 17 -33.99 21.02 27.68
C LEU A 17 -34.46 21.01 26.23
N ARG A 18 -33.57 21.29 25.26
CA ARG A 18 -33.90 21.23 23.83
C ARG A 18 -34.31 19.83 23.40
N VAL A 19 -33.61 18.78 23.84
CA VAL A 19 -33.98 17.39 23.54
C VAL A 19 -35.35 17.03 24.09
N ARG A 20 -35.67 17.44 25.33
CA ARG A 20 -37.01 17.22 25.91
C ARG A 20 -38.09 17.98 25.14
N ASP A 21 -37.80 19.19 24.69
CA ASP A 21 -38.70 20.01 23.89
C ASP A 21 -38.96 19.40 22.51
N MET A 22 -37.92 18.94 21.81
CA MET A 22 -38.05 18.19 20.55
C MET A 22 -38.91 16.92 20.74
N LYS A 23 -38.72 16.19 21.85
CA LYS A 23 -39.53 14.99 22.15
C LYS A 23 -41.01 15.29 22.43
N LYS A 24 -41.37 16.54 22.71
CA LYS A 24 -42.77 16.99 22.79
C LYS A 24 -43.36 17.39 21.44
N GLY A 25 -42.57 17.35 20.36
CA GLY A 25 -42.97 17.72 19.00
C GLY A 25 -42.60 19.14 18.59
N ASN A 26 -41.90 19.90 19.44
CA ASN A 26 -41.48 21.26 19.13
C ASN A 26 -40.18 21.24 18.32
N LEU A 27 -40.30 21.11 17.00
CA LEU A 27 -39.18 21.02 16.06
C LEU A 27 -38.98 22.36 15.35
N ASP A 28 -37.73 22.82 15.22
CA ASP A 28 -37.40 24.07 14.50
C ASP A 28 -37.08 23.83 13.01
N PHE A 29 -36.65 22.61 12.66
CA PHE A 29 -36.24 22.21 11.31
C PHE A 29 -35.14 23.08 10.68
N GLY A 30 -34.35 23.82 11.47
CA GLY A 30 -33.33 24.72 10.94
C GLY A 30 -32.29 24.00 10.07
N TRP A 31 -31.95 22.75 10.41
CA TRP A 31 -31.04 21.91 9.61
C TRP A 31 -31.55 21.59 8.19
N LEU A 32 -32.84 21.77 7.90
CA LEU A 32 -33.40 21.61 6.56
C LEU A 32 -33.27 22.86 5.71
N ASP A 33 -32.98 24.03 6.29
CA ASP A 33 -32.81 25.26 5.53
C ASP A 33 -31.60 25.14 4.60
N ASP A 34 -30.55 24.48 5.09
CA ASP A 34 -29.33 24.12 4.37
C ASP A 34 -29.54 23.02 3.31
N ALA A 35 -30.57 22.18 3.46
CA ALA A 35 -30.85 21.06 2.55
C ALA A 35 -31.61 21.48 1.26
N ARG A 36 -31.91 22.78 1.11
CA ARG A 36 -32.72 23.30 -0.01
C ARG A 36 -31.92 23.41 -1.31
N ASP A 37 -30.60 23.47 -1.21
CA ASP A 37 -29.71 23.44 -2.37
C ASP A 37 -29.53 22.00 -2.86
N LYS A 38 -29.94 21.77 -4.11
CA LYS A 38 -29.83 20.45 -4.73
C LYS A 38 -28.47 20.29 -5.37
N VAL A 39 -27.78 19.22 -4.99
CA VAL A 39 -26.53 18.79 -5.62
C VAL A 39 -26.87 17.95 -6.85
N GLU A 40 -26.48 18.41 -8.04
CA GLU A 40 -26.60 17.63 -9.28
C GLU A 40 -25.36 16.74 -9.47
N VAL A 41 -25.53 15.43 -9.29
CA VAL A 41 -24.48 14.43 -9.53
C VAL A 41 -24.35 14.09 -11.02
N ARG A 42 -23.12 13.85 -11.48
CA ARG A 42 -22.85 13.52 -12.88
C ARG A 42 -22.95 12.01 -13.08
N ARG A 43 -24.16 11.47 -13.25
CA ARG A 43 -24.34 10.02 -13.52
C ARG A 43 -23.87 9.68 -14.94
N GLN A 44 -22.61 9.27 -15.10
CA GLN A 44 -22.03 9.15 -16.44
C GLN A 44 -22.42 7.85 -17.17
N ASP A 45 -22.62 6.72 -16.47
CA ASP A 45 -22.88 5.43 -17.11
C ASP A 45 -23.69 4.46 -16.22
N PRO A 46 -24.95 4.11 -16.58
CA PRO A 46 -25.76 3.15 -15.82
C PRO A 46 -25.13 1.77 -15.64
N ARG A 47 -24.18 1.36 -16.50
CA ARG A 47 -23.49 0.07 -16.41
C ARG A 47 -22.44 0.03 -15.30
N ARG A 48 -21.89 1.19 -14.92
CA ARG A 48 -20.86 1.32 -13.89
C ARG A 48 -21.43 1.65 -12.51
N GLY A 49 -22.71 2.02 -12.44
CA GLY A 49 -23.32 2.47 -11.19
C GLY A 49 -23.01 3.94 -10.90
N LEU A 50 -23.05 4.32 -9.62
CA LEU A 50 -22.65 5.66 -9.14
C LEU A 50 -21.22 5.56 -8.62
N MET A 51 -20.28 6.17 -9.33
CA MET A 51 -18.86 6.16 -8.97
C MET A 51 -18.51 7.34 -8.05
N LEU A 52 -17.41 7.26 -7.30
CA LEU A 52 -16.87 8.38 -6.52
C LEU A 52 -16.65 9.61 -7.39
N GLN A 53 -16.15 9.43 -8.62
CA GLN A 53 -15.95 10.52 -9.58
C GLN A 53 -17.26 11.21 -10.02
N ASP A 54 -18.39 10.51 -9.94
CA ASP A 54 -19.70 11.07 -10.32
C ASP A 54 -20.24 12.04 -9.26
N ILE A 55 -19.72 11.97 -8.02
CA ILE A 55 -20.09 12.81 -6.88
C ILE A 55 -19.05 13.90 -6.54
N GLU A 56 -17.97 14.01 -7.32
CA GLU A 56 -16.98 15.10 -7.23
C GLU A 56 -17.56 16.38 -7.86
N VAL A 57 -18.51 17.02 -7.17
CA VAL A 57 -19.21 18.23 -7.63
C VAL A 57 -19.25 19.30 -6.54
N GLY A 58 -19.13 20.58 -6.91
CA GLY A 58 -19.18 21.69 -5.95
C GLY A 58 -18.20 21.51 -4.78
N ASP A 59 -18.66 21.75 -3.56
CA ASP A 59 -17.83 21.66 -2.34
C ASP A 59 -17.42 20.22 -1.97
N TYR A 60 -18.00 19.21 -2.62
CA TYR A 60 -17.60 17.81 -2.46
C TYR A 60 -16.37 17.46 -3.31
N ALA A 61 -16.03 18.29 -4.30
CA ALA A 61 -14.97 18.01 -5.24
C ALA A 61 -13.58 18.27 -4.64
N ILE A 62 -12.64 17.34 -4.80
CA ILE A 62 -11.25 17.49 -4.33
C ILE A 62 -10.52 18.65 -5.00
N GLU A 63 -10.90 19.00 -6.22
CA GLU A 63 -10.37 20.17 -6.94
C GLU A 63 -10.72 21.50 -6.25
N ASN A 64 -11.83 21.54 -5.52
CA ASN A 64 -12.27 22.70 -4.74
C ASN A 64 -11.76 22.65 -3.29
N THR A 65 -11.03 21.59 -2.90
CA THR A 65 -10.40 21.53 -1.57
C THR A 65 -9.17 22.44 -1.55
N PRO A 66 -9.01 23.32 -0.55
CA PRO A 66 -7.82 24.14 -0.40
C PRO A 66 -6.55 23.28 -0.32
N GLU A 67 -5.44 23.79 -0.85
CA GLU A 67 -4.15 23.10 -0.77
C GLU A 67 -3.74 22.80 0.68
N VAL A 68 -4.11 23.69 1.63
CA VAL A 68 -3.91 23.44 3.06
C VAL A 68 -5.23 23.58 3.81
N VAL A 69 -5.69 22.49 4.41
CA VAL A 69 -6.93 22.45 5.21
C VAL A 69 -6.66 23.00 6.60
N ARG A 70 -7.31 24.12 6.96
CA ARG A 70 -7.09 24.80 8.26
C ARG A 70 -8.27 24.69 9.22
N GLU A 71 -9.49 24.78 8.70
CA GLU A 71 -10.69 24.93 9.52
C GLU A 71 -11.30 23.57 9.87
N ASN A 72 -11.58 22.73 8.87
CA ASN A 72 -12.12 21.40 9.11
C ASN A 72 -11.01 20.41 9.49
N ARG A 73 -10.68 20.37 10.79
CA ARG A 73 -9.71 19.45 11.39
C ARG A 73 -10.36 18.31 12.17
N GLY A 74 -11.67 18.15 12.01
CA GLY A 74 -12.48 17.10 12.63
C GLY A 74 -12.82 15.95 11.69
N LEU A 75 -13.98 15.31 11.93
CA LEU A 75 -14.54 14.24 11.09
C LEU A 75 -15.66 14.72 10.16
N ALA A 76 -15.96 16.01 10.13
CA ALA A 76 -16.97 16.53 9.22
C ALA A 76 -16.55 16.18 7.78
N PRO A 77 -17.37 15.42 7.02
CA PRO A 77 -17.04 15.03 5.66
C PRO A 77 -16.77 16.24 4.77
N ARG A 78 -15.99 16.06 3.71
CA ARG A 78 -15.75 17.13 2.73
C ARG A 78 -17.09 17.60 2.13
N GLY A 79 -17.28 18.91 2.08
CA GLY A 79 -18.52 19.56 1.63
C GLY A 79 -19.64 19.62 2.69
N ALA A 80 -19.44 19.07 3.89
CA ALA A 80 -20.42 19.20 4.97
C ALA A 80 -20.44 20.62 5.54
N ILE A 81 -21.65 21.10 5.85
CA ILE A 81 -21.85 22.39 6.53
C ILE A 81 -21.40 22.26 7.98
N LEU A 82 -20.47 23.12 8.38
CA LEU A 82 -20.00 23.19 9.76
C LEU A 82 -20.97 24.06 10.56
N ALA A 83 -21.42 23.58 11.72
CA ALA A 83 -22.36 24.31 12.54
C ALA A 83 -21.77 25.65 13.00
N GLU A 84 -22.49 26.75 12.74
CA GLU A 84 -22.06 28.10 13.13
C GLU A 84 -21.82 28.21 14.64
N GLY A 85 -20.74 28.90 15.02
CA GLY A 85 -20.40 29.16 16.43
C GLY A 85 -19.99 27.92 17.24
N SER A 86 -19.82 26.76 16.60
CA SER A 86 -19.29 25.56 17.25
C SER A 86 -17.77 25.48 17.11
N ASP A 87 -17.07 25.28 18.24
CA ASP A 87 -15.68 24.83 18.24
C ASP A 87 -15.66 23.39 17.73
N GLN A 88 -15.58 23.22 16.39
CA GLN A 88 -15.46 21.89 15.79
C GLN A 88 -14.30 21.16 16.46
N PRO A 89 -14.47 19.87 16.83
CA PRO A 89 -13.41 19.13 17.49
C PRO A 89 -12.19 19.03 16.58
N ASP A 90 -11.04 19.51 17.05
CA ASP A 90 -9.76 19.27 16.41
C ASP A 90 -9.27 17.88 16.82
N LEU A 91 -9.28 16.94 15.88
CA LEU A 91 -8.76 15.59 16.11
C LEU A 91 -7.24 15.50 15.95
N GLY A 92 -6.57 16.64 15.76
CA GLY A 92 -5.13 16.73 15.64
C GLY A 92 -4.53 16.09 14.38
N PRO A 93 -5.18 16.13 13.18
CA PRO A 93 -4.50 15.66 11.98
C PRO A 93 -3.23 16.48 11.77
N THR A 94 -2.12 15.81 11.46
CA THR A 94 -0.82 16.46 11.18
C THR A 94 -0.60 16.63 9.68
N LEU A 95 -1.19 15.77 8.85
CA LEU A 95 -1.15 15.86 7.38
C LEU A 95 -2.38 16.62 6.88
N ASN A 96 -2.22 17.92 6.67
CA ASN A 96 -3.29 18.84 6.26
C ASN A 96 -3.05 19.49 4.88
N LYS A 97 -1.89 19.25 4.27
CA LYS A 97 -1.55 19.74 2.94
C LYS A 97 -1.85 18.66 1.92
N LYS A 98 -2.61 19.00 0.87
CA LYS A 98 -3.06 18.05 -0.15
C LYS A 98 -1.87 17.42 -0.88
N SER A 99 -0.86 18.21 -1.25
CA SER A 99 0.34 17.68 -1.91
C SER A 99 1.09 16.62 -1.13
N ASP A 100 0.96 16.61 0.20
CA ASP A 100 1.71 15.70 1.05
C ASP A 100 1.11 14.30 1.07
N VAL A 101 -0.10 14.10 0.51
CA VAL A 101 -0.80 12.81 0.56
C VAL A 101 -1.49 12.41 -0.75
N TRP A 102 -1.79 13.37 -1.63
CA TRP A 102 -2.64 13.13 -2.78
C TRP A 102 -1.92 12.41 -3.93
N GLY A 103 -2.67 11.66 -4.73
CA GLY A 103 -2.19 11.04 -5.96
C GLY A 103 -3.26 11.07 -7.06
N TYR A 104 -2.85 11.16 -8.31
CA TYR A 104 -3.80 11.14 -9.43
C TYR A 104 -4.65 9.85 -9.44
N ARG A 105 -5.95 10.00 -9.70
CA ARG A 105 -6.93 8.90 -9.84
C ARG A 105 -7.13 8.02 -8.59
N VAL A 106 -6.79 8.50 -7.39
CA VAL A 106 -6.95 7.75 -6.14
C VAL A 106 -8.37 7.22 -5.93
N GLN A 107 -9.41 7.95 -6.36
CA GLN A 107 -10.80 7.47 -6.37
C GLN A 107 -10.95 6.11 -7.08
N SER A 108 -10.36 5.99 -8.27
CA SER A 108 -10.48 4.78 -9.08
C SER A 108 -9.77 3.60 -8.44
N TYR A 109 -8.62 3.82 -7.79
CA TYR A 109 -7.92 2.75 -7.08
C TYR A 109 -8.71 2.27 -5.86
N TRP A 110 -9.34 3.19 -5.12
CA TRP A 110 -10.19 2.82 -4.00
C TRP A 110 -11.39 1.99 -4.46
N GLU A 111 -12.13 2.44 -5.47
CA GLU A 111 -13.29 1.69 -5.99
C GLU A 111 -12.89 0.35 -6.62
N GLU A 112 -11.76 0.32 -7.34
CA GLU A 112 -11.23 -0.92 -7.90
C GLU A 112 -10.93 -1.92 -6.78
N ALA A 113 -10.23 -1.50 -5.72
CA ALA A 113 -9.91 -2.35 -4.58
C ALA A 113 -11.17 -2.91 -3.92
N MET A 114 -12.20 -2.09 -3.72
CA MET A 114 -13.50 -2.55 -3.19
C MET A 114 -14.18 -3.59 -4.08
N SER A 115 -14.06 -3.47 -5.40
CA SER A 115 -14.72 -4.36 -6.36
C SER A 115 -14.01 -5.70 -6.60
N ARG A 116 -12.68 -5.74 -6.38
CA ARG A 116 -11.82 -6.87 -6.75
C ARG A 116 -11.38 -7.74 -5.56
N GLN A 117 -12.19 -7.80 -4.52
CA GLN A 117 -11.90 -8.57 -3.31
C GLN A 117 -11.85 -10.09 -3.60
N TRP A 118 -10.97 -10.78 -2.88
CA TRP A 118 -10.82 -12.23 -2.90
C TRP A 118 -10.60 -12.75 -1.46
N ASN A 119 -10.93 -14.01 -1.23
CA ASN A 119 -10.83 -14.64 0.08
C ASN A 119 -9.73 -15.72 0.08
N VAL A 120 -8.76 -15.57 0.97
CA VAL A 120 -7.63 -16.49 1.11
C VAL A 120 -8.07 -17.93 1.32
N THR A 121 -9.15 -18.16 2.08
CA THR A 121 -9.63 -19.50 2.42
C THR A 121 -10.33 -20.20 1.25
N THR A 122 -11.03 -19.46 0.38
CA THR A 122 -11.90 -20.06 -0.63
C THR A 122 -11.43 -19.89 -2.07
N ASP A 123 -10.66 -18.85 -2.38
CA ASP A 123 -10.24 -18.54 -3.76
C ASP A 123 -8.86 -19.10 -4.12
N VAL A 124 -8.09 -19.54 -3.12
CA VAL A 124 -6.90 -20.37 -3.30
C VAL A 124 -7.32 -21.84 -3.24
N PRO A 125 -6.94 -22.68 -4.22
CA PRO A 125 -7.41 -24.07 -4.32
C PRO A 125 -6.65 -25.00 -3.37
N TRP A 126 -6.73 -24.76 -2.06
CA TRP A 126 -6.01 -25.54 -1.03
C TRP A 126 -6.30 -27.05 -1.09
N GLN A 127 -7.53 -27.43 -1.46
CA GLN A 127 -7.93 -28.84 -1.62
C GLN A 127 -7.15 -29.59 -2.70
N ASP A 128 -6.46 -28.87 -3.58
CA ASP A 128 -5.68 -29.45 -4.67
C ASP A 128 -4.23 -29.72 -4.26
N MET A 129 -3.78 -29.30 -3.06
CA MET A 129 -2.39 -29.47 -2.61
C MET A 129 -1.97 -30.95 -2.58
N ASP A 130 -2.83 -31.84 -2.06
CA ASP A 130 -2.56 -33.29 -1.98
C ASP A 130 -2.45 -33.98 -3.36
N LYS A 131 -2.77 -33.28 -4.45
CA LYS A 131 -2.66 -33.82 -5.82
C LYS A 131 -1.23 -33.76 -6.36
N TYR A 132 -0.32 -33.06 -5.69
CA TYR A 132 1.04 -32.80 -6.16
C TYR A 132 2.06 -33.29 -5.14
N GLU A 133 3.03 -34.07 -5.59
CA GLU A 133 4.19 -34.44 -4.78
C GLU A 133 5.29 -33.38 -4.97
N ILE A 134 5.67 -32.72 -3.88
CA ILE A 134 6.71 -31.67 -3.87
C ILE A 134 7.95 -32.25 -3.18
N PRO A 135 9.13 -32.26 -3.84
CA PRO A 135 10.37 -32.66 -3.19
C PRO A 135 10.66 -31.81 -1.95
N GLU A 136 11.22 -32.42 -0.92
CA GLU A 136 11.43 -31.78 0.39
C GLU A 136 12.25 -30.48 0.28
N GLU A 137 13.31 -30.48 -0.53
CA GLU A 137 14.15 -29.31 -0.75
C GLU A 137 13.41 -28.15 -1.44
N ILE A 138 12.40 -28.45 -2.27
CA ILE A 138 11.55 -27.45 -2.92
C ILE A 138 10.55 -26.89 -1.91
N GLU A 139 9.96 -27.76 -1.09
CA GLU A 139 9.02 -27.36 -0.05
C GLU A 139 9.70 -26.44 0.98
N PHE A 140 10.93 -26.78 1.41
CA PHE A 140 11.72 -25.93 2.31
C PHE A 140 12.07 -24.58 1.69
N ALA A 141 12.50 -24.58 0.42
CA ALA A 141 12.78 -23.34 -0.28
C ALA A 141 11.52 -22.46 -0.42
N PHE A 142 10.37 -23.06 -0.71
CA PHE A 142 9.11 -22.32 -0.80
C PHE A 142 8.66 -21.76 0.55
N CYS A 143 8.83 -22.51 1.63
CA CYS A 143 8.53 -22.04 2.99
C CYS A 143 9.46 -20.89 3.42
N GLN A 144 10.74 -20.92 3.00
CA GLN A 144 11.68 -19.81 3.25
C GLN A 144 11.26 -18.55 2.49
N LEU A 145 10.82 -18.69 1.24
CA LEU A 145 10.25 -17.58 0.48
C LEU A 145 8.99 -17.01 1.17
N CYS A 146 8.05 -17.87 1.58
CA CYS A 146 6.84 -17.44 2.29
C CYS A 146 7.16 -16.75 3.63
N THR A 147 8.25 -17.13 4.29
CA THR A 147 8.70 -16.48 5.53
C THR A 147 9.07 -15.04 5.28
N LEU A 148 9.93 -14.78 4.28
CA LEU A 148 10.28 -13.41 3.89
C LEU A 148 9.05 -12.61 3.46
N LEU A 149 8.20 -13.19 2.60
CA LEU A 149 7.02 -12.49 2.10
C LEU A 149 6.10 -12.11 3.26
N SER A 150 5.90 -13.01 4.24
CA SER A 150 5.14 -12.69 5.46
C SER A 150 5.70 -11.47 6.22
N GLU A 151 7.04 -11.32 6.32
CA GLU A 151 7.67 -10.15 6.94
C GLU A 151 7.41 -8.86 6.14
N VAL A 152 7.47 -8.95 4.80
CA VAL A 152 7.17 -7.84 3.90
C VAL A 152 5.72 -7.39 4.02
N GLU A 153 4.76 -8.33 4.01
CA GLU A 153 3.33 -7.96 4.09
C GLU A 153 2.99 -7.25 5.41
N MET A 154 3.68 -7.58 6.51
CA MET A 154 3.51 -6.89 7.79
C MET A 154 3.94 -5.42 7.69
N ILE A 155 5.09 -5.11 7.07
CA ILE A 155 5.53 -3.72 6.92
C ILE A 155 4.64 -2.94 5.96
N ALA A 156 4.15 -3.60 4.91
CA ALA A 156 3.23 -3.03 3.92
C ALA A 156 1.88 -2.69 4.56
N THR A 157 1.45 -3.44 5.59
CA THR A 157 0.25 -3.09 6.39
C THR A 157 0.52 -1.92 7.34
N ASP A 158 1.68 -1.93 8.01
CA ASP A 158 1.97 -1.03 9.13
C ASP A 158 2.22 0.41 8.67
N LEU A 159 2.92 0.64 7.55
CA LEU A 159 3.20 2.00 7.09
C LEU A 159 1.95 2.79 6.69
N PRO A 160 1.02 2.28 5.86
CA PRO A 160 -0.22 2.99 5.56
C PRO A 160 -1.06 3.20 6.83
N SER A 161 -1.11 2.20 7.71
CA SER A 161 -1.78 2.30 9.01
C SER A 161 -1.20 3.40 9.91
N LYS A 162 0.13 3.54 9.96
CA LYS A 162 0.86 4.59 10.69
C LYS A 162 0.38 5.98 10.29
N TRP A 163 0.11 6.21 9.01
CA TRP A 163 -0.23 7.56 8.52
C TRP A 163 -1.74 7.84 8.41
N SER A 164 -2.60 6.81 8.33
CA SER A 164 -4.03 6.96 8.04
C SER A 164 -4.77 7.93 8.98
N HIS A 165 -4.52 7.86 10.29
CA HIS A 165 -5.20 8.74 11.25
C HIS A 165 -4.58 10.16 11.33
N HIS A 166 -3.35 10.33 10.83
CA HIS A 166 -2.69 11.64 10.74
C HIS A 166 -3.22 12.47 9.57
N MET A 167 -3.83 11.84 8.58
CA MET A 167 -4.45 12.49 7.42
C MET A 167 -5.76 13.17 7.79
N ASN A 168 -5.88 14.44 7.38
CA ASN A 168 -7.12 15.18 7.48
C ASN A 168 -8.27 14.45 6.77
N SER A 169 -9.45 14.42 7.38
CA SER A 169 -10.65 13.74 6.86
C SER A 169 -11.13 14.31 5.51
N GLN A 170 -10.68 15.51 5.13
CA GLN A 170 -10.94 16.08 3.80
C GLN A 170 -10.24 15.31 2.67
N PHE A 171 -9.26 14.44 2.97
CA PHE A 171 -8.58 13.58 1.99
C PHE A 171 -9.13 12.15 2.00
N GLN A 172 -10.45 12.01 2.10
CA GLN A 172 -11.13 10.73 2.32
C GLN A 172 -10.80 9.65 1.28
N GLU A 173 -10.52 10.03 0.02
CA GLU A 173 -10.21 9.07 -1.04
C GLU A 173 -8.88 8.38 -0.80
N VAL A 174 -7.87 9.13 -0.34
CA VAL A 174 -6.56 8.59 0.06
C VAL A 174 -6.72 7.68 1.26
N LYS A 175 -7.50 8.11 2.27
CA LYS A 175 -7.77 7.30 3.46
C LYS A 175 -8.52 6.01 3.11
N GLY A 176 -9.48 6.09 2.20
CA GLY A 176 -10.24 4.94 1.69
C GLY A 176 -9.33 3.94 0.97
N PHE A 177 -8.48 4.43 0.07
CA PHE A 177 -7.49 3.59 -0.62
C PHE A 177 -6.51 2.93 0.37
N ILE A 178 -5.92 3.70 1.28
CA ILE A 178 -4.99 3.17 2.30
C ILE A 178 -5.66 2.10 3.17
N ALA A 179 -6.92 2.31 3.57
CA ALA A 179 -7.66 1.31 4.33
C ALA A 179 -7.84 0.01 3.52
N THR A 180 -8.11 0.10 2.21
CA THR A 180 -8.18 -1.09 1.36
C THR A 180 -6.83 -1.78 1.17
N GLN A 181 -5.74 -1.02 1.05
CA GLN A 181 -4.39 -1.59 1.02
C GLN A 181 -4.10 -2.38 2.30
N CYS A 182 -4.38 -1.84 3.48
CA CYS A 182 -4.23 -2.59 4.74
C CYS A 182 -5.01 -3.92 4.75
N ILE A 183 -6.18 -3.99 4.10
CA ILE A 183 -6.97 -5.23 3.98
C ILE A 183 -6.31 -6.18 2.98
N ASP A 184 -5.79 -5.67 1.86
CA ASP A 184 -5.05 -6.45 0.87
C ASP A 184 -3.81 -7.09 1.53
N GLU A 185 -2.99 -6.31 2.24
CA GLU A 185 -1.77 -6.83 2.90
C GLU A 185 -2.07 -7.80 4.03
N ALA A 186 -3.17 -7.60 4.77
CA ALA A 186 -3.60 -8.58 5.76
C ALA A 186 -3.93 -9.95 5.10
N ARG A 187 -4.50 -9.94 3.89
CA ARG A 187 -4.77 -11.16 3.11
C ARG A 187 -3.47 -11.75 2.54
N HIS A 188 -2.52 -10.92 2.13
CA HIS A 188 -1.21 -11.37 1.68
C HIS A 188 -0.45 -12.09 2.82
N ALA A 189 -0.40 -11.46 4.00
CA ALA A 189 0.22 -12.07 5.19
C ALA A 189 -0.47 -13.40 5.57
N GLU A 190 -1.80 -13.45 5.49
CA GLU A 190 -2.57 -14.67 5.75
C GLU A 190 -2.23 -15.79 4.76
N VAL A 191 -2.17 -15.50 3.45
CA VAL A 191 -1.96 -16.52 2.43
C VAL A 191 -0.55 -17.12 2.49
N PHE A 192 0.48 -16.29 2.67
CA PHE A 192 1.86 -16.77 2.80
C PHE A 192 2.06 -17.55 4.11
N ARG A 193 1.48 -17.09 5.21
CA ARG A 193 1.52 -17.83 6.48
C ARG A 193 0.82 -19.19 6.37
N LYS A 194 -0.37 -19.23 5.79
CA LYS A 194 -1.09 -20.50 5.56
C LYS A 194 -0.28 -21.44 4.69
N ARG A 195 0.28 -20.94 3.59
CA ARG A 195 1.05 -21.79 2.68
C ARG A 195 2.32 -22.32 3.31
N ALA A 196 3.05 -21.54 4.09
CA ALA A 196 4.23 -22.02 4.83
C ALA A 196 3.90 -23.17 5.80
N LEU A 197 2.69 -23.20 6.35
CA LEU A 197 2.27 -24.20 7.34
C LEU A 197 1.54 -25.42 6.73
N ALA A 198 0.97 -25.28 5.53
CA ALA A 198 0.02 -26.25 4.96
C ALA A 198 0.59 -27.67 4.78
N ASN A 199 1.88 -27.80 4.43
CA ASN A 199 2.56 -29.08 4.27
C ASN A 199 3.40 -29.51 5.49
N GLY A 200 3.21 -28.87 6.65
CA GLY A 200 3.83 -29.29 7.91
C GLY A 200 5.27 -28.83 8.15
N VAL A 201 5.83 -27.97 7.30
CA VAL A 201 7.18 -27.39 7.49
C VAL A 201 7.14 -26.19 8.44
N GLY A 202 6.44 -25.12 8.04
CA GLY A 202 6.29 -23.89 8.81
C GLY A 202 7.21 -22.75 8.38
N LEU A 203 7.23 -21.69 9.20
CA LEU A 203 8.07 -20.52 8.98
C LEU A 203 9.53 -20.84 9.34
N LEU A 204 10.44 -20.31 8.53
CA LEU A 204 11.88 -20.57 8.60
C LEU A 204 12.63 -19.32 9.10
N ARG A 205 13.73 -18.94 8.46
CA ARG A 205 14.63 -17.89 8.99
C ARG A 205 14.14 -16.50 8.60
N ALA A 206 13.99 -15.64 9.61
CA ALA A 206 13.92 -14.19 9.43
C ALA A 206 15.34 -13.62 9.38
N SER A 207 15.64 -12.81 8.37
CA SER A 207 16.98 -12.27 8.17
C SER A 207 17.12 -10.93 8.92
N VAL A 208 18.08 -10.83 9.84
CA VAL A 208 18.40 -9.54 10.51
C VAL A 208 18.63 -8.41 9.51
N ARG A 209 19.29 -8.70 8.37
CA ARG A 209 19.50 -7.70 7.31
C ARG A 209 18.20 -7.32 6.60
N GLY A 210 17.33 -8.30 6.38
CA GLY A 210 15.99 -8.06 5.83
C GLY A 210 15.15 -7.20 6.77
N GLU A 211 15.10 -7.54 8.05
CA GLU A 211 14.37 -6.77 9.07
C GLU A 211 14.86 -5.32 9.18
N HIS A 212 16.17 -5.08 9.08
CA HIS A 212 16.71 -3.72 9.01
C HIS A 212 16.27 -2.95 7.75
N ALA A 213 16.14 -3.62 6.61
CA ALA A 213 15.62 -3.00 5.39
C ALA A 213 14.14 -2.62 5.54
N LEU A 214 13.32 -3.51 6.13
CA LEU A 214 11.90 -3.27 6.40
C LEU A 214 11.71 -2.13 7.43
N LYS A 215 12.54 -2.10 8.49
CA LYS A 215 12.53 -1.01 9.48
C LYS A 215 12.68 0.38 8.84
N GLY A 216 13.54 0.50 7.83
CA GLY A 216 13.76 1.78 7.12
C GLY A 216 12.49 2.35 6.48
N ILE A 217 11.53 1.49 6.09
CA ILE A 217 10.24 1.93 5.54
C ILE A 217 9.42 2.69 6.60
N LEU A 218 9.38 2.19 7.84
CA LEU A 218 8.65 2.83 8.94
C LEU A 218 9.34 4.07 9.50
N GLU A 219 10.64 4.23 9.28
CA GLU A 219 11.42 5.37 9.79
C GLU A 219 11.33 6.62 8.92
N ALA A 220 10.59 6.58 7.81
CA ALA A 220 10.34 7.78 7.00
C ALA A 220 9.69 8.90 7.84
N ASP A 221 10.22 10.12 7.68
CA ASP A 221 9.81 11.32 8.41
C ASP A 221 8.52 11.94 7.87
N SER A 222 8.21 11.68 6.59
CA SER A 222 7.00 12.14 5.93
C SER A 222 6.22 10.99 5.27
N TYR A 223 4.93 11.21 5.04
CA TYR A 223 4.12 10.28 4.24
C TYR A 223 4.69 10.10 2.85
N SER A 224 5.10 11.19 2.17
CA SER A 224 5.63 11.11 0.82
C SER A 224 6.91 10.29 0.72
N GLU A 225 7.85 10.44 1.65
CA GLU A 225 9.06 9.60 1.72
C GLU A 225 8.69 8.13 1.96
N GLY A 226 7.82 7.87 2.94
CA GLY A 226 7.36 6.51 3.24
C GLY A 226 6.64 5.87 2.05
N SER A 227 5.75 6.61 1.40
CA SER A 227 4.98 6.19 0.23
C SER A 227 5.88 5.89 -0.96
N VAL A 228 6.91 6.71 -1.21
CA VAL A 228 7.88 6.44 -2.28
C VAL A 228 8.74 5.22 -1.95
N PHE A 229 9.17 5.04 -0.70
CA PHE A 229 9.91 3.84 -0.30
C PHE A 229 9.04 2.61 -0.48
N LEU A 230 7.86 2.56 0.13
CA LEU A 230 6.99 1.41 0.07
C LEU A 230 6.51 1.15 -1.34
N HIS A 231 5.74 2.05 -1.94
CA HIS A 231 4.99 1.74 -3.16
C HIS A 231 5.86 1.72 -4.44
N VAL A 232 6.86 2.61 -4.55
CA VAL A 232 7.63 2.75 -5.80
C VAL A 232 8.87 1.86 -5.80
N LEU A 233 9.59 1.84 -4.67
CA LEU A 233 10.81 1.09 -4.50
C LEU A 233 10.55 -0.33 -3.95
N GLY A 234 9.90 -0.48 -2.79
CA GLY A 234 9.65 -1.75 -2.11
C GLY A 234 8.69 -2.66 -2.88
N GLU A 235 7.41 -2.33 -2.87
CA GLU A 235 6.33 -2.99 -3.62
C GLU A 235 6.65 -3.09 -5.12
N GLY A 236 7.31 -2.08 -5.69
CA GLY A 236 7.81 -2.16 -7.06
C GLY A 236 8.77 -3.34 -7.30
N PHE A 237 9.64 -3.64 -6.32
CA PHE A 237 10.50 -4.83 -6.34
C PHE A 237 9.71 -6.11 -6.01
N ILE A 238 8.80 -6.05 -5.03
CA ILE A 238 7.98 -7.18 -4.59
C ILE A 238 7.02 -7.64 -5.69
N LEU A 239 6.39 -6.74 -6.44
CA LEU A 239 5.57 -7.07 -7.61
C LEU A 239 6.35 -7.90 -8.65
N THR A 240 7.61 -7.55 -8.88
CA THR A 240 8.46 -8.35 -9.78
C THR A 240 8.84 -9.69 -9.15
N LEU A 241 9.06 -9.72 -7.83
CA LEU A 241 9.29 -10.95 -7.07
C LEU A 241 8.05 -11.86 -7.13
N PHE A 242 6.83 -11.35 -7.00
CA PHE A 242 5.59 -12.12 -7.14
C PHE A 242 5.45 -12.72 -8.53
N ARG A 243 5.69 -11.94 -9.61
CA ARG A 243 5.69 -12.46 -10.99
C ARG A 243 6.70 -13.60 -11.17
N SER A 244 7.88 -13.42 -10.60
CA SER A 244 8.94 -14.42 -10.64
C SER A 244 8.59 -15.66 -9.82
N SER A 245 7.93 -15.47 -8.67
CA SER A 245 7.51 -16.51 -7.75
C SER A 245 6.34 -17.33 -8.31
N GLU A 246 5.41 -16.70 -9.04
CA GLU A 246 4.40 -17.40 -9.84
C GLU A 246 5.09 -18.32 -10.86
N PHE A 247 6.07 -17.80 -11.61
CA PHE A 247 6.78 -18.57 -12.63
C PHE A 247 7.52 -19.78 -12.05
N ILE A 248 8.17 -19.63 -10.90
CA ILE A 248 8.93 -20.71 -10.25
C ILE A 248 8.12 -21.53 -9.24
N SER A 249 6.81 -21.25 -9.08
CA SER A 249 5.95 -21.96 -8.14
C SER A 249 5.98 -23.48 -8.35
N PRO A 250 5.87 -24.28 -7.28
CA PRO A 250 5.94 -25.74 -7.38
C PRO A 250 4.65 -26.33 -7.98
N THR A 251 3.48 -25.73 -7.73
CA THR A 251 2.20 -26.24 -8.23
C THR A 251 1.28 -25.10 -8.70
N PRO A 252 0.17 -25.42 -9.41
CA PRO A 252 -0.87 -24.45 -9.75
C PRO A 252 -1.54 -23.77 -8.54
N VAL A 253 -1.47 -24.36 -7.34
CA VAL A 253 -2.02 -23.75 -6.11
C VAL A 253 -1.26 -22.48 -5.77
N GLU A 254 0.08 -22.54 -5.73
CA GLU A 254 0.92 -21.38 -5.44
C GLU A 254 0.92 -20.38 -6.61
N GLN A 255 0.82 -20.84 -7.86
CA GLN A 255 0.62 -19.94 -9.00
C GLN A 255 -0.65 -19.11 -8.82
N ARG A 256 -1.76 -19.74 -8.43
CA ARG A 256 -3.02 -19.03 -8.19
C ARG A 256 -2.91 -18.03 -7.03
N MET A 257 -2.22 -18.39 -5.96
CA MET A 257 -1.89 -17.47 -4.86
C MET A 257 -1.17 -16.22 -5.39
N PHE A 258 -0.10 -16.39 -6.18
CA PHE A 258 0.63 -15.25 -6.71
C PHE A 258 -0.20 -14.39 -7.69
N GLN A 259 -1.06 -15.00 -8.50
CA GLN A 259 -1.97 -14.25 -9.38
C GLN A 259 -2.92 -13.33 -8.61
N LEU A 260 -3.41 -13.79 -7.45
CA LEU A 260 -4.32 -13.04 -6.60
C LEU A 260 -3.61 -11.86 -5.93
N VAL A 261 -2.45 -12.08 -5.29
CA VAL A 261 -1.68 -11.00 -4.65
C VAL A 261 -1.16 -9.98 -5.67
N MET A 262 -0.72 -10.42 -6.86
CA MET A 262 -0.23 -9.50 -7.90
C MET A 262 -1.29 -8.53 -8.41
N GLN A 263 -2.57 -8.93 -8.39
CA GLN A 263 -3.67 -8.04 -8.77
C GLN A 263 -3.78 -6.87 -7.79
N ASP A 264 -3.53 -7.12 -6.52
CA ASP A 264 -3.61 -6.14 -5.44
C ASP A 264 -2.38 -5.23 -5.46
N GLU A 265 -1.20 -5.84 -5.50
CA GLU A 265 0.09 -5.17 -5.56
C GLU A 265 0.22 -4.22 -6.77
N ALA A 266 -0.32 -4.62 -7.94
CA ALA A 266 -0.31 -3.76 -9.11
C ALA A 266 -1.07 -2.44 -8.90
N ARG A 267 -2.11 -2.43 -8.05
CA ARG A 267 -2.84 -1.21 -7.69
C ARG A 267 -2.03 -0.36 -6.72
N HIS A 268 -1.37 -0.96 -5.72
CA HIS A 268 -0.56 -0.25 -4.74
C HIS A 268 0.64 0.46 -5.39
N VAL A 269 1.38 -0.25 -6.26
CA VAL A 269 2.45 0.34 -7.07
C VAL A 269 1.93 1.46 -7.98
N SER A 270 0.74 1.28 -8.58
CA SER A 270 0.13 2.30 -9.44
C SER A 270 -0.27 3.55 -8.66
N TYR A 271 -0.82 3.38 -7.46
CA TYR A 271 -1.12 4.46 -6.53
C TYR A 271 0.15 5.24 -6.16
N GLY A 272 1.20 4.54 -5.72
CA GLY A 272 2.49 5.15 -5.36
C GLY A 272 3.11 5.94 -6.51
N LEU A 273 3.04 5.39 -7.73
CA LEU A 273 3.51 6.07 -8.93
C LEU A 273 2.72 7.36 -9.19
N GLN A 274 1.40 7.34 -9.02
CA GLN A 274 0.57 8.54 -9.19
C GLN A 274 0.75 9.57 -8.06
N HIS A 275 1.03 9.12 -6.83
CA HIS A 275 1.37 10.00 -5.72
C HIS A 275 2.71 10.71 -5.97
N LEU A 276 3.77 9.95 -6.29
CA LEU A 276 5.08 10.54 -6.59
C LEU A 276 4.99 11.47 -7.80
N LYS A 277 4.26 11.09 -8.84
CA LYS A 277 4.06 11.96 -10.00
C LYS A 277 3.35 13.26 -9.62
N TYR A 278 2.27 13.19 -8.85
CA TYR A 278 1.57 14.38 -8.35
C TYR A 278 2.51 15.29 -7.56
N LEU A 279 3.32 14.70 -6.65
CA LEU A 279 4.30 15.45 -5.87
C LEU A 279 5.35 16.14 -6.76
N MET A 280 5.85 15.47 -7.79
CA MET A 280 6.84 16.06 -8.72
C MET A 280 6.24 17.15 -9.61
N ASP A 281 4.97 17.02 -9.99
CA ASP A 281 4.27 18.00 -10.83
C ASP A 281 3.86 19.26 -10.01
N GLU A 282 3.35 19.07 -8.79
CA GLU A 282 2.74 20.14 -7.99
C GLU A 282 3.66 20.73 -6.90
N CYS A 283 4.69 19.99 -6.47
CA CYS A 283 5.67 20.42 -5.45
C CYS A 283 7.10 20.06 -5.87
N PRO A 284 7.62 20.61 -6.99
CA PRO A 284 8.94 20.30 -7.50
C PRO A 284 10.08 20.61 -6.51
N GLU A 285 9.85 21.48 -5.53
CA GLU A 285 10.78 21.78 -4.44
C GLU A 285 11.02 20.58 -3.50
N ALA A 286 10.13 19.58 -3.47
CA ALA A 286 10.32 18.35 -2.69
C ALA A 286 11.36 17.41 -3.31
N ARG A 287 11.70 17.61 -4.59
CA ARG A 287 12.59 16.72 -5.37
C ARG A 287 13.97 16.48 -4.74
N PRO A 288 14.69 17.47 -4.18
CA PRO A 288 15.98 17.23 -3.51
C PRO A 288 15.82 16.36 -2.26
N GLN A 289 14.77 16.59 -1.47
CA GLN A 289 14.49 15.80 -0.26
C GLN A 289 14.17 14.35 -0.63
N ILE A 290 13.24 14.12 -1.55
CA ILE A 290 12.88 12.77 -2.03
C ILE A 290 14.09 12.05 -2.61
N ASN A 291 14.94 12.73 -3.40
CA ASN A 291 16.17 12.14 -3.90
C ASN A 291 17.17 11.77 -2.79
N GLY A 292 17.35 12.65 -1.80
CA GLY A 292 18.24 12.40 -0.67
C GLY A 292 17.79 11.20 0.15
N PHE A 293 16.48 11.11 0.42
CA PHE A 293 15.88 9.97 1.10
C PHE A 293 16.01 8.67 0.27
N LEU A 294 15.75 8.72 -1.04
CA LEU A 294 15.90 7.55 -1.92
C LEU A 294 17.35 7.07 -2.02
N ASP A 295 18.36 7.94 -1.91
CA ASP A 295 19.76 7.51 -1.87
C ASP A 295 20.01 6.57 -0.69
N GLU A 296 19.39 6.82 0.45
CA GLU A 296 19.45 5.98 1.65
C GLU A 296 18.54 4.75 1.53
N ALA A 297 17.30 4.92 1.11
CA ALA A 297 16.31 3.85 0.98
C ALA A 297 16.78 2.73 0.03
N GLU A 298 17.39 3.09 -1.09
CA GLU A 298 17.94 2.12 -2.05
C GLU A 298 19.09 1.29 -1.47
N ARG A 299 19.91 1.87 -0.58
CA ARG A 299 20.95 1.11 0.13
C ARG A 299 20.33 0.15 1.13
N HIS A 300 19.33 0.59 1.88
CA HIS A 300 18.61 -0.26 2.83
C HIS A 300 17.92 -1.43 2.13
N LEU A 301 17.26 -1.18 1.00
CA LEU A 301 16.58 -2.22 0.22
C LEU A 301 17.53 -3.36 -0.20
N THR A 302 18.83 -3.10 -0.39
CA THR A 302 19.78 -4.17 -0.69
C THR A 302 19.86 -5.25 0.40
N GLY A 303 19.46 -4.94 1.64
CA GLY A 303 19.33 -5.91 2.73
C GLY A 303 18.27 -6.99 2.47
N LEU A 304 17.29 -6.75 1.59
CA LEU A 304 16.33 -7.76 1.18
C LEU A 304 16.98 -8.87 0.34
N PHE A 305 18.08 -8.59 -0.38
CA PHE A 305 18.89 -9.59 -1.08
C PHE A 305 19.77 -10.40 -0.12
N ASN A 306 19.14 -11.05 0.86
CA ASN A 306 19.84 -11.84 1.85
C ASN A 306 20.10 -13.28 1.36
N PRO A 307 21.10 -13.99 1.92
CA PRO A 307 21.46 -15.34 1.47
C PRO A 307 20.31 -16.35 1.55
N ASP A 308 19.54 -16.38 2.64
CA ASP A 308 18.45 -17.35 2.81
C ASP A 308 17.35 -17.17 1.74
N GLN A 309 17.02 -15.92 1.39
CA GLN A 309 16.14 -15.62 0.25
C GLN A 309 16.78 -16.04 -1.08
N LEU A 310 18.02 -15.65 -1.33
CA LEU A 310 18.65 -15.88 -2.63
C LEU A 310 18.81 -17.38 -2.91
N GLU A 311 19.26 -18.15 -1.92
CA GLU A 311 19.41 -19.61 -2.03
C GLU A 311 18.07 -20.29 -2.25
N SER A 312 17.03 -19.93 -1.49
CA SER A 312 15.70 -20.51 -1.68
C SER A 312 15.14 -20.23 -3.07
N MET A 313 15.27 -19.00 -3.56
CA MET A 313 14.88 -18.64 -4.94
C MET A 313 15.67 -19.42 -5.99
N ILE A 314 16.98 -19.64 -5.80
CA ILE A 314 17.81 -20.43 -6.71
C ILE A 314 17.34 -21.88 -6.75
N VAL A 315 17.03 -22.48 -5.61
CA VAL A 315 16.50 -23.85 -5.53
C VAL A 315 15.14 -23.96 -6.26
N LEU A 316 14.24 -22.99 -6.04
CA LEU A 316 12.94 -22.93 -6.70
C LEU A 316 13.05 -22.74 -8.22
N GLY A 317 13.89 -21.80 -8.68
CA GLY A 317 14.12 -21.55 -10.10
C GLY A 317 14.85 -22.71 -10.80
N GLY A 318 15.75 -23.38 -10.09
CA GLY A 318 16.49 -24.54 -10.58
C GLY A 318 15.69 -25.83 -10.59
N LYS A 319 14.60 -25.88 -9.81
CA LYS A 319 13.78 -27.06 -9.52
C LYS A 319 14.59 -28.18 -8.86
N GLY A 320 15.47 -27.81 -7.92
CA GLY A 320 16.19 -28.75 -7.06
C GLY A 320 17.56 -28.26 -6.63
N THR A 321 18.31 -29.12 -5.94
CA THR A 321 19.63 -28.80 -5.36
C THR A 321 20.81 -29.51 -6.06
N SER A 322 20.57 -30.24 -7.15
CA SER A 322 21.67 -30.80 -7.95
C SER A 322 22.52 -29.67 -8.55
N PRO A 323 23.81 -29.91 -8.88
CA PRO A 323 24.66 -28.89 -9.51
C PRO A 323 24.03 -28.27 -10.78
N GLU A 324 23.35 -29.07 -11.60
CA GLU A 324 22.65 -28.62 -12.80
C GLU A 324 21.41 -27.79 -12.47
N CYS A 325 20.64 -28.18 -11.44
CA CYS A 325 19.51 -27.40 -10.96
C CYS A 325 19.98 -26.04 -10.43
N ILE A 326 21.01 -26.02 -9.59
CA ILE A 326 21.58 -24.79 -9.03
C ILE A 326 22.05 -23.86 -10.15
N LYS A 327 22.76 -24.38 -11.16
CA LYS A 327 23.20 -23.56 -12.30
C LYS A 327 22.02 -22.89 -13.01
N ARG A 328 20.96 -23.65 -13.33
CA ARG A 328 19.73 -23.09 -13.93
C ARG A 328 19.05 -22.07 -13.00
N GLY A 329 19.05 -22.34 -11.71
CA GLY A 329 18.49 -21.45 -10.69
C GLY A 329 19.21 -20.11 -10.63
N VAL A 330 20.54 -20.11 -10.65
CA VAL A 330 21.37 -18.90 -10.69
C VAL A 330 21.06 -18.05 -11.93
N GLU A 331 20.99 -18.68 -13.11
CA GLU A 331 20.64 -17.98 -14.36
C GLU A 331 19.24 -17.39 -14.30
N THR A 332 18.27 -18.16 -13.79
CA THR A 332 16.85 -17.76 -13.68
C THR A 332 16.67 -16.60 -12.71
N VAL A 333 17.20 -16.71 -11.49
CA VAL A 333 17.06 -15.68 -10.45
C VAL A 333 17.84 -14.41 -10.79
N GLY A 334 19.02 -14.55 -11.39
CA GLY A 334 19.81 -13.41 -11.86
C GLY A 334 19.05 -12.56 -12.89
N ALA A 335 18.31 -13.20 -13.81
CA ALA A 335 17.46 -12.49 -14.76
C ALA A 335 16.32 -11.71 -14.06
N PHE A 336 15.71 -12.29 -13.02
CA PHE A 336 14.65 -11.62 -12.24
C PHE A 336 15.17 -10.41 -11.47
N GLN A 337 16.32 -10.53 -10.81
CA GLN A 337 16.94 -9.41 -10.07
C GLN A 337 17.35 -8.27 -11.02
N GLY A 338 17.86 -8.61 -12.21
CA GLY A 338 18.13 -7.63 -13.26
C GLY A 338 16.88 -6.87 -13.68
N LYS A 339 15.74 -7.56 -13.79
CA LYS A 339 14.45 -6.97 -14.12
C LYS A 339 13.91 -6.06 -13.02
N GLN A 340 14.02 -6.45 -11.74
CA GLN A 340 13.62 -5.63 -10.59
C GLN A 340 14.23 -4.22 -10.65
N ILE A 341 15.55 -4.15 -10.85
CA ILE A 341 16.30 -2.89 -10.90
C ILE A 341 15.89 -2.05 -12.11
N GLN A 342 15.73 -2.67 -13.29
CA GLN A 342 15.31 -1.98 -14.51
C GLN A 342 13.89 -1.40 -14.39
N GLU A 343 12.95 -2.18 -13.88
CA GLU A 343 11.57 -1.71 -13.70
C GLU A 343 11.48 -0.57 -12.68
N TYR A 344 12.32 -0.58 -11.63
CA TYR A 344 12.40 0.52 -10.68
C TYR A 344 12.82 1.83 -11.35
N PHE A 345 13.90 1.82 -12.14
CA PHE A 345 14.31 3.03 -12.86
C PHE A 345 13.26 3.51 -13.85
N HIS A 346 12.56 2.59 -14.51
CA HIS A 346 11.46 2.95 -15.39
C HIS A 346 10.29 3.61 -14.63
N ARG A 347 9.93 3.09 -13.44
CA ARG A 347 8.91 3.71 -12.57
C ARG A 347 9.35 5.11 -12.12
N ALA A 348 10.59 5.24 -11.62
CA ALA A 348 11.12 6.52 -11.16
C ALA A 348 11.14 7.58 -12.28
N GLU A 349 11.59 7.21 -13.48
CA GLU A 349 11.56 8.10 -14.65
C GLU A 349 10.13 8.55 -14.99
N ARG A 350 9.17 7.62 -15.05
CA ARG A 350 7.75 7.95 -15.33
C ARG A 350 7.10 8.80 -14.24
N ALA A 351 7.62 8.75 -13.02
CA ALA A 351 7.16 9.54 -11.89
C ALA A 351 7.78 10.94 -11.84
N GLY A 352 8.75 11.27 -12.71
CA GLY A 352 9.42 12.57 -12.74
C GLY A 352 10.82 12.59 -12.10
N LEU A 353 11.41 11.42 -11.80
CA LEU A 353 12.76 11.28 -11.24
C LEU A 353 13.73 10.48 -12.16
N PRO A 354 13.97 10.91 -13.41
CA PRO A 354 14.87 10.21 -14.34
C PRO A 354 16.30 10.08 -13.82
N GLU A 355 16.76 11.02 -12.99
CA GLU A 355 18.10 11.04 -12.40
C GLU A 355 18.37 9.89 -11.43
N ARG A 356 17.34 9.16 -10.95
CA ARG A 356 17.56 8.01 -10.07
C ARG A 356 18.50 6.98 -10.68
N ARG A 357 18.46 6.81 -12.00
CA ARG A 357 19.32 5.87 -12.71
C ARG A 357 20.81 6.15 -12.54
N GLU A 358 21.20 7.42 -12.46
CA GLU A 358 22.60 7.84 -12.34
C GLU A 358 23.04 7.94 -10.88
N ARG A 359 22.09 8.17 -9.96
CA ARG A 359 22.35 8.32 -8.52
C ARG A 359 22.40 7.00 -7.76
N SER A 360 21.66 6.01 -8.24
CA SER A 360 21.38 4.80 -7.48
C SER A 360 22.56 3.83 -7.42
N PRO A 361 22.88 3.26 -6.24
CA PRO A 361 23.89 2.20 -6.13
C PRO A 361 23.44 0.89 -6.78
N LEU A 362 22.16 0.75 -7.11
CA LEU A 362 21.58 -0.47 -7.67
C LEU A 362 22.12 -0.76 -9.08
N LEU A 363 22.51 0.26 -9.85
CA LEU A 363 23.09 0.06 -11.19
C LEU A 363 24.47 -0.62 -11.10
N GLU A 364 25.32 -0.17 -10.19
CA GLU A 364 26.61 -0.82 -9.95
C GLU A 364 26.43 -2.24 -9.39
N LEU A 365 25.46 -2.42 -8.48
CA LEU A 365 25.13 -3.74 -7.93
C LEU A 365 24.74 -4.71 -9.05
N GLN A 366 23.87 -4.28 -9.97
CA GLN A 366 23.48 -5.06 -11.14
C GLN A 366 24.68 -5.48 -11.99
N GLN A 367 25.62 -4.55 -12.26
CA GLN A 367 26.81 -4.86 -13.06
C GLN A 367 27.70 -5.90 -12.37
N ARG A 368 27.90 -5.79 -11.05
CA ARG A 368 28.66 -6.77 -10.26
C ARG A 368 28.01 -8.15 -10.29
N MET A 369 26.69 -8.21 -10.17
CA MET A 369 25.92 -9.47 -10.25
C MET A 369 26.03 -10.13 -11.62
N LEU A 370 25.89 -9.36 -12.70
CA LEU A 370 26.06 -9.86 -14.08
C LEU A 370 27.47 -10.40 -14.32
N THR A 371 28.49 -9.73 -13.79
CA THR A 371 29.89 -10.16 -13.94
C THR A 371 30.14 -11.47 -13.18
N ALA A 372 29.55 -11.62 -11.99
CA ALA A 372 29.65 -12.85 -11.20
C ALA A 372 29.02 -14.06 -11.93
N ILE A 373 27.89 -13.86 -12.63
CA ILE A 373 27.23 -14.91 -13.42
C ILE A 373 28.10 -15.33 -14.62
N GLN A 374 28.79 -14.40 -15.27
CA GLN A 374 29.67 -14.69 -16.42
C GLN A 374 30.97 -15.41 -16.04
N ALA A 375 31.34 -15.40 -14.75
CA ALA A 375 32.56 -16.03 -14.24
C ALA A 375 32.35 -17.50 -13.80
N VAL A 376 31.11 -18.00 -13.84
CA VAL A 376 30.67 -19.36 -13.46
C VAL A 376 30.23 -20.11 -14.71
#